data_AF-A0A5C5XJC6-F1
#
_entry.id   AF-A0A5C5XJC6-F1
#
_cell.length_a   1.000
_cell.length_b   1.000
_cell.length_c   1.000
_cell.angle_alpha   90.00
_cell.angle_beta   90.00
_cell.angle_gamma   90.00
#
_symmetry.space_group_name_H-M   'P 1'
#
loop_
_entity.id
_entity.type
_entity.pdbx_description
1 polymer ?
#
loop_
_entity_poly.entity_id
_entity_poly.type
_entity_poly.pdbx_seq_one_letter_code
_entity_poly.pdbx_strand_id
1 'polypeptide(L)' 'MTNASEPENSADDKPTSPFIEAMRTISHVTTAVALMLIFGGIGYAIDRWLAITFFALLGFGGGAVLGIQYLIRMTSDR' A
#
# COMPACT_ATOMS: atom_id res chain seq x y z
N MET A 1 43.75 -14.08 -24.54
CA MET A 1 42.41 -13.49 -24.65
C MET A 1 41.43 -14.59 -24.32
N THR A 2 41.01 -14.67 -23.05
CA THR A 2 40.22 -15.79 -22.53
C THR A 2 38.86 -15.25 -22.13
N ASN A 3 37.84 -15.61 -22.89
CA ASN A 3 36.42 -15.37 -22.58
C ASN A 3 36.07 -16.12 -21.29
N ALA A 4 35.84 -15.39 -20.20
CA ALA A 4 35.09 -15.89 -19.06
C ALA A 4 33.67 -15.33 -19.22
N SER A 5 32.80 -16.12 -19.84
CA SER A 5 31.36 -15.90 -19.81
C SER A 5 30.89 -16.09 -18.37
N GLU A 6 30.64 -14.99 -17.67
CA GLU A 6 29.89 -14.98 -16.42
C GLU A 6 28.56 -15.71 -16.65
N PRO A 7 28.13 -16.61 -15.74
CA PRO A 7 26.83 -17.23 -15.85
C PRO A 7 25.79 -16.11 -15.72
N GLU A 8 24.99 -15.90 -16.78
CA GLU A 8 23.79 -15.08 -16.71
C GLU A 8 22.99 -15.52 -15.49
N ASN A 9 22.86 -14.60 -14.54
CA ASN A 9 21.99 -14.73 -13.39
C ASN A 9 20.56 -14.79 -13.90
N SER A 10 20.12 -16.00 -14.25
CA SER A 10 18.77 -16.36 -14.66
C SER A 10 17.80 -16.28 -13.49
N ALA A 11 17.76 -15.14 -12.80
CA ALA A 11 16.81 -14.82 -11.74
C ALA A 11 15.58 -14.05 -12.27
N ASP A 12 15.37 -14.01 -13.59
CA ASP A 12 14.44 -13.04 -14.19
C ASP A 12 13.27 -13.62 -14.99
N ASP A 13 12.87 -14.87 -14.76
CA ASP A 13 11.71 -15.43 -15.50
C ASP A 13 10.93 -16.46 -14.69
N LYS A 14 10.54 -16.14 -13.45
CA LYS A 14 9.42 -16.87 -12.84
C LYS A 14 8.14 -16.17 -13.29
N PRO A 15 7.25 -16.80 -14.08
CA PRO A 15 5.96 -16.21 -14.37
C PRO A 15 5.30 -15.93 -13.03
N THR A 16 5.07 -14.64 -12.74
CA THR A 16 4.40 -14.22 -11.52
C THR A 16 3.03 -14.86 -11.61
N SER A 17 2.80 -15.95 -10.88
CA SER A 17 1.55 -16.68 -11.02
C SER A 17 0.41 -15.69 -10.76
N PRO A 18 -0.74 -15.79 -11.46
CA PRO A 18 -1.85 -14.87 -11.25
C PRO A 18 -2.27 -14.76 -9.78
N PHE A 19 -1.94 -15.78 -8.98
CA PHE A 19 -2.04 -15.77 -7.53
C PHE A 19 -1.09 -14.78 -6.83
N ILE A 20 0.18 -14.68 -7.21
CA ILE A 20 1.13 -13.72 -6.64
C ILE A 20 0.73 -12.28 -7.00
N GLU A 21 0.23 -12.07 -8.22
CA GLU A 21 -0.28 -10.76 -8.64
C GLU A 21 -1.56 -10.37 -7.89
N ALA A 22 -2.49 -11.31 -7.69
CA ALA A 22 -3.67 -11.10 -6.85
C ALA A 22 -3.28 -10.81 -5.40
N MET A 23 -2.36 -11.59 -4.81
CA MET A 23 -1.88 -11.37 -3.45
C MET A 23 -1.18 -10.01 -3.29
N ARG A 24 -0.41 -9.58 -4.29
CA ARG A 24 0.20 -8.24 -4.31
C ARG A 24 -0.87 -7.16 -4.31
N THR A 25 -1.90 -7.28 -5.15
CA THR A 25 -3.02 -6.34 -5.20
C THR A 25 -3.79 -6.29 -3.88
N ILE A 26 -4.10 -7.45 -3.30
CA ILE A 26 -4.76 -7.55 -1.99
C ILE A 26 -3.90 -6.89 -0.91
N SER A 27 -2.59 -7.11 -0.93
CA SER A 27 -1.68 -6.49 0.03
C SER A 27 -1.72 -4.97 -0.08
N HIS A 28 -1.69 -4.40 -1.28
CA HIS A 28 -1.75 -2.95 -1.48
C HIS A 28 -3.07 -2.35 -0.99
N VAL A 29 -4.20 -3.00 -1.32
CA VAL A 29 -5.52 -2.58 -0.85
C VAL A 29 -5.61 -2.66 0.67
N THR A 30 -5.10 -3.75 1.26
CA THR A 30 -5.08 -3.93 2.72
C THR A 30 -4.24 -2.84 3.40
N THR A 31 -3.08 -2.49 2.84
CA THR A 31 -2.26 -1.39 3.34
C THR A 31 -2.97 -0.04 3.25
N ALA A 32 -3.66 0.25 2.14
CA ALA A 32 -4.44 1.47 1.97
C ALA A 32 -5.58 1.57 3.01
N VAL A 33 -6.30 0.47 3.24
CA VAL A 33 -7.35 0.39 4.26
C VAL A 33 -6.76 0.53 5.67
N ALA A 34 -5.62 -0.10 5.96
CA ALA A 34 -4.95 0.03 7.25
C ALA A 34 -4.57 1.48 7.55
N LEU A 35 -4.02 2.21 6.57
CA LEU A 35 -3.71 3.64 6.70
C LEU A 35 -4.99 4.44 7.01
N MET A 36 -6.06 4.22 6.24
CA MET A 36 -7.36 4.85 6.47
C MET A 36 -7.88 4.62 7.91
N LEU A 37 -7.81 3.39 8.40
CA LEU A 37 -8.30 3.03 9.74
C LEU A 37 -7.41 3.59 10.85
N ILE A 38 -6.10 3.64 10.66
CA ILE A 38 -5.17 4.22 11.66
C ILE A 38 -5.44 5.71 11.83
N PHE A 39 -5.49 6.46 10.72
CA PHE A 39 -5.76 7.91 10.78
C PHE A 39 -7.18 8.21 11.28
N GLY A 40 -8.19 7.45 10.81
CA GLY A 40 -9.56 7.56 11.32
C GLY A 40 -9.67 7.21 12.81
N GLY A 41 -8.94 6.20 13.28
CA GLY A 41 -8.90 5.78 14.67
C GLY A 41 -8.25 6.81 15.59
N ILE A 42 -7.15 7.45 15.15
CA ILE A 42 -6.54 8.58 15.86
C ILE A 42 -7.52 9.74 15.94
N GLY A 43 -8.16 10.08 14.81
CA GLY A 43 -9.20 11.11 14.76
C GLY A 43 -10.36 10.82 15.71
N TYR A 44 -10.81 9.57 15.79
CA TYR A 44 -11.85 9.12 16.70
C TYR A 44 -11.44 9.22 18.18
N ALA A 45 -10.19 8.90 18.53
CA ALA A 45 -9.69 9.05 19.88
C ALA A 45 -9.66 10.53 20.32
N ILE A 46 -9.27 11.43 19.41
CA ILE A 46 -9.29 12.88 19.63
C ILE A 46 -10.73 13.37 19.77
N ASP A 47 -11.62 12.96 18.87
CA ASP A 47 -13.04 13.28 18.90
C ASP A 47 -13.71 12.83 20.21
N ARG A 48 -13.37 11.63 20.69
CA ARG A 48 -13.84 11.11 21.99
C ARG A 48 -13.39 11.99 23.15
N TRP A 49 -12.19 12.56 23.08
CA TRP A 49 -11.63 13.41 24.14
C TRP A 49 -12.21 14.82 24.11
N LEU A 50 -12.46 15.39 22.93
CA LEU A 50 -13.04 16.73 22.76
C LEU A 50 -14.57 16.74 22.70
N ALA A 51 -15.23 15.57 22.69
CA ALA A 51 -16.67 15.42 22.47
C ALA A 51 -17.17 16.04 21.14
N ILE A 52 -16.32 15.97 20.11
CA ILE A 52 -16.60 16.43 18.74
C ILE A 52 -16.56 15.21 17.81
N THR A 53 -17.00 15.33 16.55
CA THR A 53 -17.01 14.23 15.55
C THR A 53 -16.26 14.59 14.25
N PHE A 54 -15.46 15.66 14.29
CA PHE A 54 -14.85 16.26 13.10
C PHE A 54 -13.51 15.60 12.76
N PHE A 55 -12.69 15.26 13.77
CA PHE A 55 -11.35 14.74 13.54
C PHE A 55 -11.36 13.30 13.03
N ALA A 56 -12.35 12.49 13.39
CA ALA A 56 -12.54 11.14 12.85
C ALA A 56 -12.82 11.21 11.35
N LEU A 57 -13.76 12.07 10.92
CA LEU A 57 -14.07 12.25 9.50
C LEU A 57 -12.87 12.77 8.72
N LEU A 58 -12.13 13.73 9.29
CA LEU A 58 -10.92 14.27 8.68
C LEU A 58 -9.80 13.22 8.61
N GLY A 59 -9.65 12.39 9.65
CA GLY A 59 -8.71 11.28 9.70
C GLY A 59 -9.03 10.17 8.70
N PHE A 60 -10.31 9.79 8.57
CA PHE A 60 -10.75 8.83 7.58
C PHE A 60 -10.58 9.36 6.15
N GLY A 61 -10.98 10.61 5.89
CA GLY A 61 -10.81 11.24 4.58
C GLY A 61 -9.34 11.40 4.19
N GLY A 62 -8.51 11.90 5.10
CA GLY A 62 -7.06 12.05 4.88
C GLY A 62 -6.36 10.70 4.69
N GLY A 63 -6.67 9.72 5.53
CA GLY A 63 -6.14 8.37 5.41
C GLY A 63 -6.56 7.66 4.13
N ALA A 64 -7.79 7.88 3.66
CA ALA A 64 -8.27 7.35 2.38
C ALA A 64 -7.54 7.98 1.18
N VAL A 65 -7.34 9.31 1.18
CA VAL A 65 -6.57 10.00 0.12
C VAL A 65 -5.13 9.50 0.08
N LEU A 66 -4.48 9.34 1.22
CA LEU A 66 -3.13 8.79 1.32
C LEU A 66 -3.07 7.34 0.84
N GLY A 67 -4.05 6.51 1.22
CA GLY A 67 -4.17 5.13 0.77
C GLY A 67 -4.35 5.01 -0.74
N ILE A 68 -5.18 5.88 -1.35
CA ILE A 68 -5.37 5.93 -2.80
C ILE A 68 -4.10 6.41 -3.51
N GLN A 69 -3.42 7.46 -3.01
CA GLN A 69 -2.15 7.90 -3.60
C GLN A 69 -1.06 6.83 -3.52
N TYR A 70 -1.00 6.09 -2.41
CA TYR A 70 -0.10 4.94 -2.27
C TYR A 70 -0.43 3.86 -3.31
N LEU A 71 -1.71 3.55 -3.50
CA LEU A 71 -2.16 2.60 -4.52
C LEU A 71 -1.74 3.06 -5.91
N ILE A 72 -2.01 4.32 -6.28
CA ILE A 72 -1.70 4.90 -7.59
C ILE A 72 -0.20 4.83 -7.88
N ARG A 73 0.66 5.21 -6.92
CA ARG A 73 2.11 5.11 -7.08
C ARG A 73 2.57 3.69 -7.33
N MET A 74 2.06 2.73 -6.56
CA MET A 74 2.46 1.33 -6.72
C MET A 74 1.89 0.67 -7.98
N THR A 75 0.74 1.12 -8.47
CA THR A 75 0.18 0.65 -9.75
C THR A 75 0.79 1.33 -10.96
N SER A 76 1.35 2.53 -10.81
CA SER A 76 1.94 3.32 -11.91
C SER A 76 3.40 2.95 -12.22
N ASP A 77 4.09 2.24 -11.32
CA ASP A 77 5.42 1.66 -11.57
C ASP A 77 5.36 0.31 -12.34
N ARG A 78 4.21 0.00 -12.96
CA ARG A 78 4.01 -1.12 -13.91
C ARG A 78 3.87 -0.58 -15.33
#